data_AF-A0AAF0XKZ8-F1
#
_entry.id   AF-A0AAF0XKZ8-F1
#
_cell.length_a   1.000
_cell.length_b   1.000
_cell.length_c   1.000
_cell.angle_alpha   90.00
_cell.angle_beta   90.00
_cell.angle_gamma   90.00
#
_symmetry.space_group_name_H-M   'P 1'
#
loop_
_entity.id
_entity.type
_entity.pdbx_description
1 polymer ?
#
loop_
_entity_poly.entity_id
_entity_poly.type
_entity_poly.pdbx_seq_one_letter_code
_entity_poly.pdbx_strand_id
1 'polypeptide(L)'
;MENKLYDACVEGDAEKLEALMREDKLILARLSLLSCSNHTPLHLACMLGHFNFAKSLLSYKPDFASWFDSQGRSPLHLASANGYANIVQLLLQINPKMCRICDEDGRTPLHLAVMNGQHESAAELLKASSDFDRGKVLRLCVVYNRLNILVLVLGSNFADLSTIKDEKGNTVLHSATELKRVQMIKYLVTRGDVLDLNAVNKNGLTALDIIEQMPQDVKTMEIKELLISAGSLRAKLNKGATSEIVVEQGPAAPDKNKKGVKKKNSKSSSNFPKKQPKKDKNLLVAASVIAAMAYQAALSPPGGLAAVDATTNLAPSYDTYKLKPATSLVSAFMQDYSAVFWISNTIAFMAALSVIFLYVSGARLHQRFLVWLIRLGMWITLSAMTSAYVCAVLAINPDEDIHKPGSTFFALAIGLVAWAGLIALTFVVLVFKSLSYIVRKFFTIIKRATRKKKKKKNTGEEGEAASGFSTPDTDTYIV
;
A
#
# COMPACT_ATOMS: atom_id res chain seq x y z
N MET A 1 13.61 43.01 -15.55
CA MET A 1 14.21 42.94 -14.20
C MET A 1 13.60 41.80 -13.40
N GLU A 2 12.28 41.71 -13.32
CA GLU A 2 11.57 40.65 -12.57
C GLU A 2 11.89 39.23 -13.07
N ASN A 3 11.86 38.98 -14.38
CA ASN A 3 12.27 37.69 -14.94
C ASN A 3 13.74 37.35 -14.63
N LYS A 4 14.65 38.34 -14.65
CA LYS A 4 16.06 38.12 -14.31
C LYS A 4 16.23 37.71 -12.85
N LEU A 5 15.43 38.29 -11.95
CA LEU A 5 15.46 37.89 -10.55
C LEU A 5 14.86 36.50 -10.37
N TYR A 6 13.77 36.18 -11.08
CA TYR A 6 13.21 34.82 -11.10
C TYR A 6 14.23 33.79 -11.59
N ASP A 7 14.94 34.07 -12.69
CA ASP A 7 16.00 33.20 -13.21
C ASP A 7 17.13 33.02 -12.18
N ALA A 8 17.57 34.11 -11.54
CA ALA A 8 18.55 34.04 -10.45
C ALA A 8 18.04 33.21 -9.25
N CYS A 9 16.75 33.27 -8.94
CA CYS A 9 16.13 32.43 -7.91
C CYS A 9 16.12 30.95 -8.30
N VAL A 10 15.81 30.64 -9.55
CA VAL A 10 15.77 29.25 -10.06
C VAL A 10 17.17 28.64 -10.08
N GLU A 11 18.15 29.42 -10.52
CA GLU A 11 19.57 29.02 -10.55
C GLU A 11 20.20 28.99 -9.15
N GLY A 12 19.68 29.78 -8.19
CA GLY A 12 20.27 29.93 -6.86
C GLY A 12 21.50 30.84 -6.83
N ASP A 13 21.64 31.72 -7.82
CA ASP A 13 22.80 32.60 -7.99
C ASP A 13 22.71 33.85 -7.10
N ALA A 14 23.43 33.81 -5.98
CA ALA A 14 23.48 34.89 -5.01
C ALA A 14 24.21 36.14 -5.55
N GLU A 15 25.18 35.98 -6.44
CA GLU A 15 25.92 37.11 -7.02
C GLU A 15 25.04 37.89 -8.00
N LYS A 16 24.25 37.18 -8.82
CA LYS A 16 23.21 37.81 -9.66
C LYS A 16 22.17 38.53 -8.82
N LEU A 17 21.74 37.96 -7.69
CA LEU A 17 20.85 38.66 -6.76
C LEU A 17 21.49 39.97 -6.27
N GLU A 18 22.73 39.93 -5.81
CA GLU A 18 23.43 41.13 -5.32
C GLU A 18 23.64 42.19 -6.41
N ALA A 19 23.94 41.77 -7.64
CA ALA A 19 24.02 42.67 -8.80
C ALA A 19 22.66 43.34 -9.09
N LEU A 20 21.57 42.57 -9.11
CA LEU A 20 20.22 43.10 -9.32
C LEU A 20 19.78 44.05 -8.19
N MET A 21 20.16 43.76 -6.94
CA MET A 21 19.89 44.62 -5.78
C MET A 21 20.68 45.94 -5.82
N ARG A 22 21.87 45.94 -6.44
CA ARG A 22 22.65 47.17 -6.69
C ARG A 22 21.99 48.04 -7.76
N GLU A 23 21.38 47.44 -8.78
CA GLU A 23 20.66 48.15 -9.84
C GLU A 23 19.31 48.72 -9.38
N ASP A 24 18.50 47.94 -8.65
CA ASP A 24 17.19 48.37 -8.14
C ASP A 24 16.94 47.86 -6.72
N LYS A 25 17.12 48.75 -5.73
CA LYS A 25 16.90 48.44 -4.31
C LYS A 25 15.46 48.07 -3.97
N LEU A 26 14.48 48.44 -4.80
CA LEU A 26 13.05 48.19 -4.56
C LEU A 26 12.51 46.96 -5.29
N ILE A 27 13.36 46.22 -6.01
CA ILE A 27 12.94 45.06 -6.82
C ILE A 27 12.21 43.99 -5.98
N LEU A 28 12.67 43.74 -4.76
CA LEU A 28 12.06 42.77 -3.83
C LEU A 28 10.70 43.22 -3.29
N ALA A 29 10.47 44.53 -3.19
CA ALA A 29 9.19 45.07 -2.75
C ALA A 29 8.12 44.95 -3.85
N ARG A 30 8.50 45.09 -5.13
CA ARG A 30 7.57 44.96 -6.27
C ARG A 30 7.19 43.52 -6.56
N LEU A 31 8.14 42.59 -6.51
CA LEU A 31 7.89 41.17 -6.78
C LEU A 31 6.97 40.48 -5.78
N SER A 32 6.89 40.99 -4.56
CA SER A 32 5.88 40.60 -3.57
C SER A 32 4.45 40.68 -4.09
N LEU A 33 4.18 41.58 -5.04
CA LEU A 33 2.83 41.93 -5.47
C LEU A 33 2.43 41.26 -6.80
N LEU A 34 3.38 40.63 -7.51
CA LEU A 34 3.24 40.24 -8.91
C LEU A 34 3.39 38.74 -9.17
N SER A 35 3.77 37.93 -8.17
CA SER A 35 3.97 36.49 -8.36
C SER A 35 2.63 35.77 -8.60
N CYS A 36 2.34 35.45 -9.86
CA CYS A 36 1.18 34.65 -10.29
C CYS A 36 1.11 33.25 -9.64
N SER A 37 2.13 32.83 -8.89
CA SER A 37 2.19 31.54 -8.18
C SER A 37 2.11 31.68 -6.65
N ASN A 38 1.89 32.88 -6.08
CA ASN A 38 1.93 33.17 -4.64
C ASN A 38 3.24 32.74 -3.93
N HIS A 39 4.26 32.29 -4.66
CA HIS A 39 5.56 31.96 -4.09
C HIS A 39 6.45 33.19 -4.11
N THR A 40 6.99 33.55 -2.94
CA THR A 40 8.06 34.54 -2.85
C THR A 40 9.38 33.95 -3.36
N PRO A 41 10.36 34.78 -3.75
CA PRO A 41 11.72 34.32 -4.04
C PRO A 41 12.30 33.39 -2.97
N LEU A 42 11.96 33.65 -1.68
CA LEU A 42 12.42 32.80 -0.57
C LEU A 42 11.73 31.43 -0.55
N HIS A 43 10.45 31.33 -0.92
CA HIS A 43 9.78 30.04 -1.06
C HIS A 43 10.46 29.17 -2.12
N LEU A 44 10.79 29.76 -3.28
CA LEU A 44 11.52 29.06 -4.34
C LEU A 44 12.90 28.60 -3.88
N ALA A 45 13.68 29.48 -3.24
CA ALA A 45 15.00 29.12 -2.71
C ALA A 45 14.92 27.98 -1.68
N CYS A 46 13.91 27.99 -0.80
CA CYS A 46 13.67 26.93 0.18
C CYS A 46 13.14 25.63 -0.45
N MET A 47 12.46 25.72 -1.60
CA MET A 47 11.99 24.56 -2.35
C MET A 47 13.12 23.88 -3.13
N LEU A 48 14.08 24.65 -3.63
CA LEU A 48 15.20 24.18 -4.45
C LEU A 48 16.50 23.92 -3.67
N GLY A 49 16.61 24.41 -2.44
CA GLY A 49 17.78 24.18 -1.58
C GLY A 49 18.90 25.20 -1.71
N HIS A 50 18.59 26.38 -2.25
CA HIS A 50 19.58 27.43 -2.54
C HIS A 50 19.96 28.21 -1.28
N PHE A 51 20.82 27.62 -0.45
CA PHE A 51 21.20 28.19 0.85
C PHE A 51 21.84 29.58 0.76
N ASN A 52 22.85 29.77 -0.10
CA ASN A 52 23.53 31.06 -0.25
C ASN A 52 22.57 32.14 -0.75
N PHE A 53 21.73 31.79 -1.72
CA PHE A 53 20.68 32.68 -2.22
C PHE A 53 19.69 33.06 -1.12
N ALA A 54 19.18 32.08 -0.36
CA ALA A 54 18.25 32.32 0.74
C ALA A 54 18.89 33.22 1.82
N LYS A 55 20.17 33.00 2.14
CA LYS A 55 20.92 33.81 3.11
C LYS A 55 21.07 35.26 2.65
N SER A 56 21.48 35.49 1.40
CA SER A 56 21.57 36.85 0.85
C SER A 56 20.20 37.51 0.75
N LEU A 57 19.15 36.78 0.37
CA LEU A 57 17.80 37.33 0.29
C LEU A 57 17.28 37.78 1.67
N LEU A 58 17.54 36.99 2.71
CA LEU A 58 17.14 37.28 4.09
C LEU A 58 17.94 38.41 4.73
N SER A 59 19.16 38.69 4.29
CA SER A 59 19.91 39.87 4.75
C SER A 59 19.32 41.17 4.22
N TYR A 60 18.73 41.16 3.02
CA TYR A 60 18.03 42.31 2.45
C TYR A 60 16.59 42.45 2.97
N LYS A 61 15.85 41.34 3.10
CA LYS A 61 14.43 41.37 3.48
C LYS A 61 14.05 40.19 4.38
N PRO A 62 14.29 40.29 5.71
CA PRO A 62 14.00 39.20 6.66
C PRO A 62 12.50 38.90 6.78
N ASP A 63 11.63 39.86 6.47
CA ASP A 63 10.16 39.70 6.53
C ASP A 63 9.66 38.49 5.73
N PHE A 64 10.35 38.14 4.64
CA PHE A 64 9.99 37.01 3.79
C PHE A 64 9.94 35.68 4.55
N ALA A 65 10.68 35.54 5.66
CA ALA A 65 10.63 34.34 6.50
C ALA A 65 9.24 34.07 7.10
N SER A 66 8.39 35.10 7.20
CA SER A 66 7.07 35.04 7.84
C SER A 66 5.90 34.99 6.85
N TRP A 67 6.18 34.99 5.55
CA TRP A 67 5.13 35.02 4.52
C TRP A 67 4.65 33.62 4.20
N PHE A 68 3.45 33.54 3.61
CA PHE A 68 2.80 32.30 3.26
C PHE A 68 2.53 32.24 1.76
N ASP A 69 2.64 31.04 1.20
CA ASP A 69 2.19 30.75 -0.16
C ASP A 69 0.67 30.49 -0.23
N SER A 70 0.19 30.10 -1.42
CA SER A 70 -1.22 29.76 -1.68
C SER A 70 -1.75 28.55 -0.91
N GLN A 71 -0.89 27.77 -0.25
CA GLN A 71 -1.28 26.62 0.58
C GLN A 71 -1.07 26.91 2.07
N GLY A 72 -0.89 28.19 2.43
CA GLY A 72 -0.60 28.61 3.80
C GLY A 72 0.77 28.16 4.30
N ARG A 73 1.69 27.74 3.41
CA ARG A 73 3.01 27.26 3.82
C ARG A 73 3.97 28.43 3.88
N SER A 74 4.76 28.47 4.96
CA SER A 74 5.90 29.36 5.06
C SER A 74 7.15 28.78 4.38
N PRO A 75 8.20 29.58 4.13
CA PRO A 75 9.48 29.05 3.63
C PRO A 75 10.05 27.94 4.51
N LEU A 76 9.82 28.01 5.84
CA LEU A 76 10.24 26.96 6.77
C LEU A 76 9.53 25.64 6.51
N HIS A 77 8.24 25.65 6.14
CA HIS A 77 7.52 24.43 5.75
C HIS A 77 8.18 23.76 4.54
N LEU A 78 8.52 24.54 3.51
CA LEU A 78 9.13 24.03 2.27
C LEU A 78 10.55 23.50 2.50
N ALA A 79 11.39 24.26 3.21
CA ALA A 79 12.74 23.82 3.55
C ALA A 79 12.71 22.51 4.39
N SER A 80 11.79 22.43 5.34
CA SER A 80 11.62 21.24 6.21
C SER A 80 11.10 20.04 5.46
N ALA A 81 10.18 20.23 4.51
CA ALA A 81 9.63 19.16 3.68
C ALA A 81 10.68 18.58 2.72
N ASN A 82 11.57 19.42 2.18
CA ASN A 82 12.62 19.01 1.24
C ASN A 82 13.92 18.58 1.91
N GLY A 83 14.11 18.87 3.20
CA GLY A 83 15.22 18.36 4.00
C GLY A 83 16.44 19.27 4.07
N TYR A 84 16.32 20.54 3.68
CA TYR A 84 17.43 21.49 3.71
C TYR A 84 17.68 22.02 5.12
N ALA A 85 18.33 21.21 5.95
CA ALA A 85 18.54 21.48 7.38
C ALA A 85 19.30 22.80 7.64
N ASN A 86 20.27 23.15 6.78
CA ASN A 86 20.97 24.44 6.83
C ASN A 86 20.05 25.65 6.61
N ILE A 87 19.09 25.55 5.68
CA ILE A 87 18.07 26.59 5.46
C ILE A 87 17.07 26.61 6.63
N VAL A 88 16.69 25.44 7.16
CA VAL A 88 15.85 25.34 8.36
C VAL A 88 16.49 26.07 9.54
N GLN A 89 17.77 25.84 9.82
CA GLN A 89 18.52 26.55 10.86
C GLN A 89 18.52 28.06 10.63
N LEU A 90 18.83 28.51 9.42
CA LEU A 90 18.82 29.93 9.05
C LEU A 90 17.46 30.58 9.30
N LEU A 91 16.37 29.94 8.86
CA LEU A 91 15.02 30.47 9.05
C LEU A 91 14.59 30.49 10.52
N LEU A 92 14.99 29.48 11.30
CA LEU A 92 14.71 29.43 12.75
C LEU A 92 15.49 30.50 13.52
N GLN A 93 16.69 30.87 13.08
CA GLN A 93 17.45 31.99 13.67
C GLN A 93 16.76 33.33 13.46
N ILE A 94 16.10 33.52 12.30
CA ILE A 94 15.42 34.77 11.96
C ILE A 94 14.05 34.86 12.61
N ASN A 95 13.25 33.80 12.50
CA ASN A 95 11.93 33.76 13.10
C ASN A 95 11.59 32.37 13.69
N PRO A 96 11.97 32.11 14.95
CA PRO A 96 11.75 30.81 15.58
C PRO A 96 10.26 30.49 15.76
N LYS A 97 9.37 31.48 15.82
CA LYS A 97 7.93 31.27 16.02
C LYS A 97 7.28 30.50 14.85
N MET A 98 7.88 30.56 13.66
CA MET A 98 7.37 29.89 12.46
C MET A 98 7.36 28.36 12.56
N CYS A 99 8.10 27.76 13.50
CA CYS A 99 8.07 26.32 13.70
C CYS A 99 6.73 25.78 14.24
N ARG A 100 5.87 26.65 14.80
CA ARG A 100 4.57 26.28 15.38
C ARG A 100 3.38 26.56 14.45
N ILE A 101 3.60 27.36 13.40
CA ILE A 101 2.54 27.72 12.46
C ILE A 101 2.14 26.49 11.64
N CYS A 102 0.85 26.39 11.34
CA CYS A 102 0.31 25.33 10.52
C CYS A 102 -0.01 25.83 9.10
N ASP A 103 0.18 24.98 8.11
CA ASP A 103 -0.36 25.15 6.76
C ASP A 103 -1.88 24.94 6.72
N GLU A 104 -2.49 25.09 5.54
CA GLU A 104 -3.94 24.90 5.34
C GLU A 104 -4.43 23.49 5.70
N ASP A 105 -3.55 22.49 5.65
CA ASP A 105 -3.83 21.10 6.05
C ASP A 105 -3.67 20.87 7.58
N GLY A 106 -3.37 21.92 8.36
CA GLY A 106 -3.11 21.81 9.79
C GLY A 106 -1.79 21.10 10.13
N ARG A 107 -0.78 21.22 9.26
CA ARG A 107 0.55 20.61 9.42
C ARG A 107 1.58 21.68 9.74
N THR A 108 2.46 21.40 10.70
CA THR A 108 3.59 22.26 11.04
C THR A 108 4.80 21.86 10.18
N PRO A 109 5.87 22.66 10.14
CA PRO A 109 7.10 22.26 9.44
C PRO A 109 7.64 20.91 9.92
N LEU A 110 7.51 20.59 11.22
CA LEU A 110 7.92 19.30 11.77
C LEU A 110 7.06 18.15 11.25
N HIS A 111 5.74 18.34 11.12
CA HIS A 111 4.87 17.34 10.51
C HIS A 111 5.32 17.01 9.07
N LEU A 112 5.65 18.02 8.26
CA LEU A 112 6.11 17.82 6.88
C LEU A 112 7.47 17.13 6.82
N ALA A 113 8.43 17.53 7.66
CA ALA A 113 9.73 16.87 7.77
C ALA A 113 9.57 15.38 8.11
N VAL A 114 8.68 15.04 9.05
CA VAL A 114 8.37 13.65 9.41
C VAL A 114 7.72 12.90 8.25
N MET A 115 6.70 13.47 7.61
CA MET A 115 6.01 12.82 6.49
C MET A 115 6.97 12.47 5.34
N ASN A 116 7.89 13.38 5.03
CA ASN A 116 8.88 13.20 3.96
C ASN A 116 10.12 12.41 4.41
N GLY A 117 10.32 12.23 5.71
CA GLY A 117 11.44 11.46 6.28
C GLY A 117 12.74 12.25 6.38
N GLN A 118 12.65 13.57 6.46
CA GLN A 118 13.78 14.49 6.52
C GLN A 118 14.34 14.54 7.94
N HIS A 119 15.24 13.61 8.23
CA HIS A 119 15.79 13.39 9.58
C HIS A 119 16.51 14.61 10.15
N GLU A 120 17.41 15.23 9.38
CA GLU A 120 18.21 16.37 9.84
C GLU A 120 17.34 17.60 10.08
N SER A 121 16.43 17.91 9.15
CA SER A 121 15.46 19.01 9.34
C SER A 121 14.55 18.77 10.54
N ALA A 122 14.09 17.54 10.76
CA ALA A 122 13.32 17.20 11.95
C ALA A 122 14.13 17.38 13.23
N ALA A 123 15.43 17.03 13.24
CA ALA A 123 16.30 17.23 14.39
C ALA A 123 16.44 18.71 14.75
N GLU A 124 16.64 19.58 13.75
CA GLU A 124 16.73 21.03 13.96
C GLU A 124 15.44 21.65 14.50
N LEU A 125 14.28 21.21 13.97
CA LEU A 125 12.98 21.66 14.45
C LEU A 125 12.69 21.20 15.89
N LEU A 126 13.07 19.97 16.24
CA LEU A 126 12.92 19.44 17.60
C LEU A 126 13.81 20.16 18.61
N LYS A 127 15.00 20.61 18.21
CA LYS A 127 15.86 21.46 19.04
C LYS A 127 15.25 22.85 19.27
N ALA A 128 14.61 23.41 18.23
CA ALA A 128 14.07 24.76 18.28
C ALA A 128 12.74 24.91 19.03
N SER A 129 11.95 23.84 19.17
CA SER A 129 10.70 23.88 19.95
C SER A 129 10.47 22.59 20.72
N SER A 130 10.25 22.73 22.03
CA SER A 130 9.74 21.65 22.91
C SER A 130 8.21 21.56 22.92
N ASP A 131 7.53 22.59 22.38
CA ASP A 131 6.08 22.72 22.33
C ASP A 131 5.56 22.25 20.96
N PHE A 132 5.37 20.94 20.82
CA PHE A 132 4.76 20.31 19.65
C PHE A 132 3.85 19.15 20.09
N ASP A 133 2.85 18.83 19.27
CA ASP A 133 1.99 17.66 19.51
C ASP A 133 2.77 16.35 19.29
N ARG A 134 3.41 15.88 20.37
CA ARG A 134 4.20 14.66 20.37
C ARG A 134 3.39 13.44 19.94
N GLY A 135 2.11 13.37 20.28
CA GLY A 135 1.25 12.24 19.90
C GLY A 135 0.99 12.19 18.39
N LYS A 136 0.72 13.35 17.78
CA LYS A 136 0.59 13.45 16.32
C LYS A 136 1.91 13.15 15.61
N VAL A 137 3.04 13.68 16.10
CA VAL A 137 4.37 13.40 15.52
C VAL A 137 4.74 11.92 15.60
N LEU A 138 4.60 11.28 16.77
CA LEU A 138 4.88 9.85 16.93
C LEU A 138 4.01 8.99 16.01
N ARG A 139 2.72 9.33 15.88
CA ARG A 139 1.81 8.65 14.95
C ARG A 139 2.29 8.80 13.50
N LEU A 140 2.68 10.00 13.08
CA LEU A 140 3.23 10.23 11.74
C LEU A 140 4.50 9.40 11.51
N CYS A 141 5.40 9.32 12.47
CA CYS A 141 6.59 8.46 12.35
C CYS A 141 6.20 7.00 12.08
N VAL A 142 5.22 6.45 12.80
CA VAL A 142 4.77 5.06 12.58
C VAL A 142 4.06 4.89 11.23
N VAL A 143 3.16 5.80 10.88
CA VAL A 143 2.39 5.78 9.63
C VAL A 143 3.33 5.84 8.42
N TYR A 144 4.29 6.77 8.43
CA TYR A 144 5.25 6.98 7.34
C TYR A 144 6.53 6.15 7.45
N ASN A 145 6.62 5.26 8.44
CA ASN A 145 7.78 4.38 8.66
C ASN A 145 9.11 5.09 8.94
N ARG A 146 9.09 6.18 9.72
CA ARG A 146 10.28 6.99 10.03
C ARG A 146 10.90 6.60 11.35
N LEU A 147 11.63 5.48 11.36
CA LEU A 147 12.31 4.99 12.56
C LEU A 147 13.30 6.02 13.12
N ASN A 148 14.19 6.58 12.28
CA ASN A 148 15.23 7.50 12.77
C ASN A 148 14.64 8.74 13.47
N ILE A 149 13.56 9.30 12.92
CA ILE A 149 12.87 10.44 13.53
C ILE A 149 12.12 10.03 14.80
N LEU A 150 11.54 8.82 14.83
CA LEU A 150 10.96 8.26 16.05
C LEU A 150 12.02 8.14 17.16
N VAL A 151 13.21 7.65 16.84
CA VAL A 151 14.33 7.58 17.79
C VAL A 151 14.67 8.96 18.34
N LEU A 152 14.77 10.00 17.48
CA LEU A 152 15.02 11.38 17.92
C LEU A 152 13.94 11.92 18.87
N VAL A 153 12.67 11.76 18.52
CA VAL A 153 11.53 12.25 19.32
C VAL A 153 11.46 11.54 20.67
N LEU A 154 11.87 10.26 20.73
CA LEU A 154 11.89 9.48 21.96
C LEU A 154 13.18 9.66 22.77
N GLY A 155 14.27 10.14 22.18
CA GLY A 155 15.53 10.43 22.88
C GLY A 155 15.57 11.80 23.56
N SER A 156 14.68 12.72 23.16
CA SER A 156 14.75 14.14 23.51
C SER A 156 13.97 14.56 24.77
N ASN A 157 13.08 13.73 25.33
CA ASN A 157 12.44 13.97 26.65
C ASN A 157 11.62 12.73 27.07
N PHE A 158 11.89 12.20 28.26
CA PHE A 158 11.26 10.99 28.83
C PHE A 158 9.86 11.28 29.41
N ALA A 159 8.93 11.76 28.57
CA ALA A 159 7.53 11.72 28.95
C ALA A 159 7.02 10.29 28.77
N ASP A 160 6.33 9.77 29.77
CA ASP A 160 5.76 8.42 29.79
C ASP A 160 4.87 8.20 28.55
N LEU A 161 5.37 7.43 27.58
CA LEU A 161 4.74 7.22 26.27
C LEU A 161 3.39 6.53 26.38
N SER A 162 3.13 5.90 27.53
CA SER A 162 1.87 5.24 27.87
C SER A 162 0.69 6.24 27.95
N THR A 163 0.98 7.49 28.30
CA THR A 163 -0.01 8.58 28.42
C THR A 163 -0.50 9.06 27.04
N ILE A 164 0.32 8.90 26.01
CA ILE A 164 0.05 9.39 24.66
C ILE A 164 -0.77 8.35 23.89
N LYS A 165 -2.09 8.52 23.91
CA LYS A 165 -3.04 7.65 23.20
C LYS A 165 -3.77 8.41 22.09
N ASP A 166 -4.08 7.72 21.00
CA ASP A 166 -4.92 8.29 19.93
C ASP A 166 -6.42 8.34 20.32
N GLU A 167 -7.25 8.83 19.40
CA GLU A 167 -8.71 8.89 19.59
C GLU A 167 -9.35 7.51 19.85
N LYS A 168 -8.70 6.41 19.43
CA LYS A 168 -9.11 5.02 19.67
C LYS A 168 -8.46 4.43 20.93
N GLY A 169 -7.65 5.20 21.65
CA GLY A 169 -6.89 4.74 22.81
C GLY A 169 -5.62 3.97 22.47
N ASN A 170 -5.21 3.91 21.20
CA ASN A 170 -4.00 3.20 20.79
C ASN A 170 -2.76 3.98 21.20
N THR A 171 -1.82 3.29 21.83
CA THR A 171 -0.43 3.76 21.98
C THR A 171 0.34 3.64 20.67
N VAL A 172 1.57 4.20 20.64
CA VAL A 172 2.49 4.06 19.51
C VAL A 172 2.75 2.60 19.14
N LEU A 173 2.84 1.71 20.13
CA LEU A 173 3.05 0.28 19.92
C LEU A 173 1.85 -0.38 19.23
N HIS A 174 0.62 -0.06 19.63
CA HIS A 174 -0.58 -0.55 18.94
C HIS A 174 -0.58 -0.17 17.46
N SER A 175 -0.26 1.09 17.16
CA SER A 175 -0.17 1.58 15.77
C SER A 175 0.96 0.91 15.00
N ALA A 176 2.13 0.69 15.63
CA ALA A 176 3.26 0.03 15.01
C ALA A 176 2.95 -1.44 14.69
N THR A 177 2.25 -2.13 15.59
CA THR A 177 1.79 -3.51 15.43
C THR A 177 0.73 -3.63 14.33
N GLU A 178 -0.29 -2.78 14.33
CA GLU A 178 -1.32 -2.76 13.28
C GLU A 178 -0.72 -2.54 11.88
N LEU A 179 0.32 -1.70 11.79
CA LEU A 179 1.03 -1.42 10.55
C LEU A 179 2.22 -2.36 10.26
N LYS A 180 2.42 -3.38 11.11
CA LYS A 180 3.51 -4.38 11.03
C LYS A 180 4.90 -3.77 10.88
N ARG A 181 5.21 -2.74 11.68
CA ARG A 181 6.50 -2.01 11.66
C ARG A 181 7.57 -2.71 12.50
N VAL A 182 8.01 -3.89 12.05
CA VAL A 182 8.95 -4.79 12.79
C VAL A 182 10.12 -4.04 13.44
N GLN A 183 10.88 -3.25 12.68
CA GLN A 183 12.08 -2.55 13.21
C GLN A 183 11.75 -1.49 14.26
N MET A 184 10.62 -0.79 14.11
CA MET A 184 10.13 0.13 15.15
C MET A 184 9.67 -0.62 16.39
N ILE A 185 9.01 -1.76 16.23
CA ILE A 185 8.56 -2.59 17.35
C ILE A 185 9.78 -3.11 18.11
N LYS A 186 10.80 -3.63 17.41
CA LYS A 186 12.09 -4.03 18.02
C LYS A 186 12.65 -2.89 18.87
N TYR A 187 12.81 -1.70 18.29
CA TYR A 187 13.33 -0.55 19.01
C TYR A 187 12.49 -0.15 20.24
N LEU A 188 11.16 -0.09 20.09
CA LEU A 188 10.23 0.27 21.18
C LEU A 188 10.25 -0.75 22.32
N VAL A 189 10.34 -2.04 21.98
CA VAL A 189 10.40 -3.16 22.93
C VAL A 189 11.73 -3.18 23.68
N THR A 190 12.85 -2.95 22.99
CA THR A 190 14.17 -2.84 23.64
C THR A 190 14.21 -1.69 24.65
N ARG A 191 13.38 -0.67 24.46
CA ARG A 191 13.18 0.47 25.37
C ARG A 191 11.94 0.30 26.26
N GLY A 192 11.68 -0.94 26.71
CA GLY A 192 10.52 -1.31 27.53
C GLY A 192 10.45 -0.64 28.91
N ASP A 193 11.46 0.12 29.31
CA ASP A 193 11.50 0.97 30.50
C ASP A 193 10.58 2.20 30.41
N VAL A 194 10.26 2.67 29.19
CA VAL A 194 9.48 3.90 28.96
C VAL A 194 8.06 3.62 28.45
N LEU A 195 7.73 2.36 28.17
CA LEU A 195 6.49 2.00 27.49
C LEU A 195 5.77 0.86 28.22
N ASP A 196 4.54 1.12 28.66
CA ASP A 196 3.63 0.06 29.10
C ASP A 196 3.25 -0.85 27.92
N LEU A 197 3.93 -2.00 27.83
CA LEU A 197 3.69 -3.05 26.83
C LEU A 197 2.29 -3.66 26.93
N ASN A 198 1.66 -3.53 28.09
CA ASN A 198 0.37 -4.13 28.43
C ASN A 198 -0.77 -3.09 28.44
N ALA A 199 -0.48 -1.87 27.97
CA ALA A 199 -1.48 -0.85 27.78
C ALA A 199 -2.60 -1.37 26.89
N VAL A 200 -3.85 -1.12 27.30
CA VAL A 200 -5.04 -1.46 26.51
C VAL A 200 -5.60 -0.22 25.80
N ASN A 201 -6.06 -0.43 24.57
CA ASN A 201 -6.82 0.58 23.83
C ASN A 201 -8.30 0.64 24.29
N LYS A 202 -9.13 1.50 23.67
CA LYS A 202 -10.56 1.63 24.03
C LYS A 202 -11.36 0.35 23.78
N ASN A 203 -10.85 -0.57 22.97
CA ASN A 203 -11.46 -1.88 22.72
C ASN A 203 -11.01 -2.94 23.74
N GLY A 204 -10.16 -2.59 24.70
CA GLY A 204 -9.62 -3.51 25.70
C GLY A 204 -8.58 -4.49 25.14
N LEU A 205 -7.93 -4.15 24.03
CA LEU A 205 -6.92 -4.99 23.39
C LEU A 205 -5.53 -4.43 23.68
N THR A 206 -4.57 -5.31 23.98
CA THR A 206 -3.14 -4.97 23.97
C THR A 206 -2.58 -5.04 22.54
N ALA A 207 -1.34 -4.59 22.34
CA ALA A 207 -0.64 -4.77 21.07
C ALA A 207 -0.51 -6.27 20.69
N LEU A 208 -0.31 -7.16 21.68
CA LEU A 208 -0.28 -8.60 21.48
C LEU A 208 -1.65 -9.14 21.02
N ASP A 209 -2.75 -8.66 21.61
CA ASP A 209 -4.09 -9.07 21.18
C ASP A 209 -4.39 -8.64 19.74
N ILE A 210 -3.89 -7.47 19.30
CA ILE A 210 -4.04 -7.01 17.91
C ILE A 210 -3.31 -7.95 16.95
N ILE A 211 -2.05 -8.31 17.22
CA ILE A 211 -1.25 -9.12 16.29
C ILE A 211 -1.82 -10.55 16.14
N GLU A 212 -2.41 -11.10 17.20
CA GLU A 212 -3.06 -12.42 17.16
C GLU A 212 -4.33 -12.44 16.31
N GLN A 213 -5.05 -11.32 16.22
CA GLN A 213 -6.23 -11.18 15.38
C GLN A 213 -5.89 -10.98 13.89
N MET A 214 -4.63 -10.67 13.57
CA MET A 214 -4.18 -10.48 12.18
C MET A 214 -3.94 -11.82 11.48
N PRO A 215 -4.06 -11.86 10.13
CA PRO A 215 -3.61 -13.02 9.36
C PRO A 215 -2.14 -13.31 9.62
N GLN A 216 -1.85 -14.55 10.02
CA GLN A 216 -0.52 -14.99 10.39
C GLN A 216 0.37 -15.09 9.13
N ASP A 217 1.29 -14.13 9.00
CA ASP A 217 2.38 -14.13 8.04
C ASP A 217 3.71 -14.07 8.80
N VAL A 218 4.84 -14.29 8.11
CA VAL A 218 6.19 -14.32 8.71
C VAL A 218 6.43 -13.10 9.60
N LYS A 219 5.98 -11.91 9.19
CA LYS A 219 6.10 -10.67 9.96
C LYS A 219 5.24 -10.66 11.21
N THR A 220 4.02 -11.17 11.14
CA THR A 220 3.10 -11.27 12.30
C THR A 220 3.65 -12.23 13.33
N MET A 221 4.25 -13.34 12.89
CA MET A 221 4.91 -14.31 13.79
C MET A 221 6.15 -13.70 14.45
N GLU A 222 7.02 -13.03 13.68
CA GLU A 222 8.19 -12.31 14.22
C GLU A 222 7.78 -11.24 15.23
N ILE A 223 6.78 -10.41 14.91
CA ILE A 223 6.29 -9.36 15.83
C ILE A 223 5.69 -9.98 17.09
N LYS A 224 4.94 -11.08 16.95
CA LYS A 224 4.37 -11.79 18.09
C LYS A 224 5.46 -12.30 19.02
N GLU A 225 6.48 -12.94 18.47
CA GLU A 225 7.62 -13.44 19.24
C GLU A 225 8.36 -12.30 19.95
N LEU A 226 8.61 -11.18 19.26
CA LEU A 226 9.23 -9.98 19.85
C LEU A 226 8.42 -9.40 21.02
N LEU A 227 7.09 -9.39 20.92
CA LEU A 227 6.24 -8.89 22.01
C LEU A 227 6.24 -9.85 23.20
N ILE A 228 6.20 -11.17 22.94
CA ILE A 228 6.22 -12.19 24.00
C ILE A 228 7.57 -12.21 24.72
N SER A 229 8.68 -12.17 23.97
CA SER A 229 10.03 -12.15 24.55
C SER A 229 10.30 -10.91 25.40
N ALA A 230 9.60 -9.82 25.12
CA ALA A 230 9.61 -8.60 25.91
C ALA A 230 8.75 -8.63 27.19
N GLY A 231 8.00 -9.70 27.42
CA GLY A 231 7.07 -9.81 28.56
C GLY A 231 5.70 -9.18 28.33
N SER A 232 5.28 -8.95 27.07
CA SER A 232 3.91 -8.49 26.79
C SER A 232 2.88 -9.60 27.10
N LEU A 233 1.85 -9.24 27.86
CA LEU A 233 0.76 -10.10 28.28
C LEU A 233 -0.54 -9.74 27.53
N ARG A 234 -1.46 -10.71 27.47
CA ARG A 234 -2.82 -10.49 26.94
C ARG A 234 -3.66 -9.68 27.92
N ALA A 235 -4.61 -8.88 27.43
CA ALA A 235 -5.51 -8.10 28.29
C ALA A 235 -6.29 -8.97 29.30
N LYS A 236 -6.59 -10.23 28.97
CA LYS A 236 -7.32 -11.17 29.85
C LYS A 236 -6.50 -11.66 31.05
N LEU A 237 -5.17 -11.77 30.91
CA LEU A 237 -4.27 -12.14 32.01
C LEU A 237 -4.04 -10.98 32.99
N ASN A 238 -4.19 -9.74 32.52
CA ASN A 238 -3.95 -8.54 33.31
C ASN A 238 -4.99 -8.28 34.43
N LYS A 239 -6.09 -9.06 34.47
CA LYS A 239 -7.05 -9.05 35.60
C LYS A 239 -6.68 -9.99 36.75
N GLY A 240 -5.61 -10.79 36.62
CA GLY A 240 -5.20 -11.79 37.61
C GLY A 240 -3.98 -11.45 38.45
N ALA A 241 -3.36 -10.28 38.25
CA ALA A 241 -2.09 -9.91 38.91
C ALA A 241 -2.19 -8.62 39.76
N THR A 242 -3.38 -8.36 40.32
CA THR A 242 -3.58 -7.38 41.41
C THR A 242 -4.36 -8.05 42.53
N SER A 243 -3.76 -9.05 43.17
CA SER A 243 -4.21 -9.55 44.47
C SER A 243 -3.03 -10.23 45.15
N GLU A 244 -2.14 -9.43 45.72
CA GLU A 244 -1.36 -9.88 46.87
C GLU A 244 -2.29 -9.90 48.09
N ILE A 245 -2.28 -11.05 48.76
CA ILE A 245 -2.48 -11.24 50.20
C ILE A 245 -3.91 -10.96 50.70
N VAL A 246 -4.67 -12.05 50.80
CA VAL A 246 -5.89 -12.17 51.61
C VAL A 246 -5.50 -12.19 53.09
N VAL A 247 -5.99 -11.21 53.85
CA VAL A 247 -6.49 -11.42 55.22
C VAL A 247 -7.87 -10.75 55.32
N GLU A 248 -8.83 -11.56 55.76
CA GLU A 248 -10.23 -11.35 56.17
C GLU A 248 -10.56 -9.99 56.85
N GLN A 249 -11.78 -9.42 56.94
CA GLN A 249 -13.18 -9.89 56.90
C GLN A 249 -14.10 -8.62 56.91
N GLY A 250 -15.36 -8.71 56.45
CA GLY A 250 -16.47 -7.83 56.93
C GLY A 250 -17.29 -7.04 55.87
N PRO A 251 -18.65 -7.08 55.87
CA PRO A 251 -19.48 -6.75 54.69
C PRO A 251 -20.27 -5.42 54.79
N ALA A 252 -20.64 -4.80 53.65
CA ALA A 252 -21.88 -4.00 53.52
C ALA A 252 -22.25 -3.61 52.07
N ALA A 253 -23.47 -4.01 51.71
CA ALA A 253 -24.53 -3.39 50.87
C ALA A 253 -24.27 -2.74 49.47
N PRO A 254 -25.18 -2.98 48.49
CA PRO A 254 -25.09 -2.47 47.13
C PRO A 254 -25.90 -1.17 46.94
N ASP A 255 -25.52 -0.33 45.97
CA ASP A 255 -26.46 0.66 45.44
C ASP A 255 -26.44 0.80 43.92
N LYS A 256 -27.66 0.93 43.41
CA LYS A 256 -28.08 0.88 42.01
C LYS A 256 -27.96 2.28 41.39
N ASN A 257 -27.49 2.34 40.15
CA ASN A 257 -28.09 3.09 39.04
C ASN A 257 -27.01 3.54 38.03
N LYS A 258 -27.18 3.15 36.76
CA LYS A 258 -27.31 4.17 35.70
C LYS A 258 -27.92 3.59 34.43
N LYS A 259 -29.01 4.25 34.06
CA LYS A 259 -29.90 4.03 32.93
C LYS A 259 -29.17 4.17 31.60
N GLY A 260 -29.54 3.31 30.66
CA GLY A 260 -29.10 3.36 29.28
C GLY A 260 -29.64 4.60 28.55
N VAL A 261 -28.76 5.21 27.75
CA VAL A 261 -29.14 6.16 26.70
C VAL A 261 -28.66 5.62 25.37
N LYS A 262 -29.62 5.25 24.51
CA LYS A 262 -29.43 4.77 23.14
C LYS A 262 -28.81 5.88 22.28
N LYS A 263 -27.62 5.66 21.73
CA LYS A 263 -26.99 6.54 20.73
C LYS A 263 -27.60 6.31 19.34
N LYS A 264 -28.10 7.40 18.75
CA LYS A 264 -28.53 7.52 17.35
C LYS A 264 -27.32 7.32 16.42
N ASN A 265 -27.51 6.48 15.41
CA ASN A 265 -26.58 6.26 14.29
C ASN A 265 -26.64 7.45 13.32
N SER A 266 -25.56 8.22 13.21
CA SER A 266 -25.30 9.07 12.04
C SER A 266 -24.21 8.41 11.20
N LYS A 267 -24.60 7.88 10.03
CA LYS A 267 -23.67 7.44 8.98
C LYS A 267 -23.11 8.69 8.30
N SER A 268 -21.84 8.99 8.52
CA SER A 268 -21.08 9.87 7.63
C SER A 268 -20.19 9.00 6.76
N SER A 269 -20.41 9.14 5.46
CA SER A 269 -19.70 8.48 4.37
C SER A 269 -18.46 9.31 4.06
N SER A 270 -17.27 8.84 4.42
CA SER A 270 -16.02 9.37 3.89
C SER A 270 -15.38 8.37 2.91
N ASN A 271 -15.35 8.79 1.65
CA ASN A 271 -14.65 8.13 0.56
C ASN A 271 -13.14 8.14 0.84
N PHE A 272 -12.55 6.96 1.06
CA PHE A 272 -11.10 6.77 0.99
C PHE A 272 -10.70 6.31 -0.42
N PRO A 273 -9.58 6.79 -0.98
CA PRO A 273 -9.02 6.23 -2.19
C PRO A 273 -8.63 4.77 -1.91
N LYS A 274 -9.26 3.84 -2.63
CA LYS A 274 -8.93 2.41 -2.56
C LYS A 274 -7.47 2.23 -2.98
N LYS A 275 -6.62 1.89 -2.00
CA LYS A 275 -5.27 1.36 -2.23
C LYS A 275 -5.35 0.23 -3.27
N GLN A 276 -4.65 0.35 -4.39
CA GLN A 276 -4.51 -0.74 -5.36
C GLN A 276 -3.91 -1.97 -4.66
N PRO A 277 -4.43 -3.17 -4.94
CA PRO A 277 -3.99 -4.37 -4.24
C PRO A 277 -2.55 -4.73 -4.64
N LYS A 278 -1.66 -4.89 -3.64
CA LYS A 278 -0.28 -5.41 -3.79
C LYS A 278 -0.16 -6.78 -4.48
N LYS A 279 -1.27 -7.45 -4.82
CA LYS A 279 -1.28 -8.72 -5.57
C LYS A 279 -0.88 -8.56 -7.04
N ASP A 280 -0.98 -7.35 -7.56
CA ASP A 280 -0.86 -7.05 -8.98
C ASP A 280 0.61 -7.10 -9.46
N LYS A 281 1.57 -6.70 -8.60
CA LYS A 281 3.01 -6.69 -8.92
C LYS A 281 3.61 -8.10 -9.04
N ASN A 282 3.19 -9.03 -8.18
CA ASN A 282 3.71 -10.40 -8.19
C ASN A 282 3.28 -11.17 -9.44
N LEU A 283 2.10 -10.84 -9.98
CA LEU A 283 1.58 -11.45 -11.19
C LEU A 283 2.35 -11.00 -12.44
N LEU A 284 2.68 -9.72 -12.52
CA LEU A 284 3.50 -9.17 -13.59
C LEU A 284 4.89 -9.84 -13.62
N VAL A 285 5.52 -9.99 -12.45
CA VAL A 285 6.81 -10.69 -12.33
C VAL A 285 6.71 -12.13 -12.81
N ALA A 286 5.66 -12.86 -12.42
CA ALA A 286 5.45 -14.23 -12.87
C ALA A 286 5.26 -14.32 -14.40
N ALA A 287 4.44 -13.45 -14.99
CA ALA A 287 4.22 -13.41 -16.44
C ALA A 287 5.50 -13.06 -17.21
N SER A 288 6.32 -12.13 -16.71
CA SER A 288 7.61 -11.78 -17.34
C SER A 288 8.61 -12.93 -17.29
N VAL A 289 8.64 -13.69 -16.18
CA VAL A 289 9.52 -14.87 -16.06
C VAL A 289 9.09 -15.96 -17.03
N ILE A 290 7.78 -16.24 -17.12
CA ILE A 290 7.24 -17.24 -18.07
C ILE A 290 7.53 -16.83 -19.53
N ALA A 291 7.34 -15.56 -19.87
CA ALA A 291 7.66 -15.05 -21.21
C ALA A 291 9.15 -15.20 -21.54
N ALA A 292 10.03 -14.88 -20.59
CA ALA A 292 11.47 -15.06 -20.75
C ALA A 292 11.84 -16.54 -20.93
N MET A 293 11.26 -17.45 -20.14
CA MET A 293 11.51 -18.88 -20.25
C MET A 293 11.05 -19.44 -21.60
N ALA A 294 9.86 -19.06 -22.07
CA ALA A 294 9.33 -19.50 -23.36
C ALA A 294 10.15 -18.95 -24.55
N TYR A 295 10.63 -17.71 -24.44
CA TYR A 295 11.54 -17.09 -25.41
C TYR A 295 12.89 -17.83 -25.48
N GLN A 296 13.47 -18.14 -24.32
CA GLN A 296 14.72 -18.90 -24.25
C GLN A 296 14.57 -20.31 -24.83
N ALA A 297 13.46 -20.99 -24.52
CA ALA A 297 13.14 -22.30 -25.10
C ALA A 297 12.95 -22.27 -26.63
N ALA A 298 12.59 -21.11 -27.20
CA ALA A 298 12.52 -20.94 -28.65
C ALA A 298 13.92 -20.74 -29.30
N LEU A 299 14.81 -20.02 -28.61
CA LEU A 299 16.20 -19.81 -29.07
C LEU A 299 17.08 -21.05 -28.89
N SER A 300 16.82 -21.82 -27.84
CA SER A 300 17.56 -23.03 -27.48
C SER A 300 16.56 -24.14 -27.21
N PRO A 301 15.99 -24.74 -28.28
CA PRO A 301 15.03 -25.83 -28.14
C PRO A 301 15.68 -27.03 -27.46
N PRO A 302 14.87 -27.90 -26.83
CA PRO A 302 15.37 -29.17 -26.29
C PRO A 302 16.14 -29.93 -27.37
N GLY A 303 17.23 -30.59 -26.99
CA GLY A 303 18.13 -31.27 -27.92
C GLY A 303 19.08 -30.36 -28.71
N GLY A 304 18.95 -29.03 -28.63
CA GLY A 304 19.88 -28.08 -29.25
C GLY A 304 19.59 -27.75 -30.72
N LEU A 305 20.45 -26.92 -31.29
CA LEU A 305 20.42 -26.52 -32.70
C LEU A 305 21.53 -27.23 -33.47
N ALA A 306 21.25 -27.58 -34.73
CA ALA A 306 22.26 -28.11 -35.63
C ALA A 306 23.33 -27.04 -35.90
N ALA A 307 24.57 -27.32 -35.48
CA ALA A 307 25.74 -26.51 -35.78
C ALA A 307 26.34 -26.91 -37.14
N VAL A 308 26.95 -25.95 -37.84
CA VAL A 308 27.76 -26.21 -39.04
C VAL A 308 29.18 -25.76 -38.73
N ASP A 309 30.12 -26.69 -38.73
CA ASP A 309 31.54 -26.37 -38.58
C ASP A 309 32.03 -25.67 -39.85
N ALA A 310 32.48 -24.42 -39.71
CA ALA A 310 32.94 -23.58 -40.82
C ALA A 310 34.32 -23.98 -41.39
N THR A 311 34.95 -25.06 -40.89
CA THR A 311 36.32 -25.42 -41.27
C THR A 311 36.49 -26.82 -41.85
N THR A 312 35.43 -27.61 -42.01
CA THR A 312 35.53 -28.92 -42.65
C THR A 312 34.38 -29.12 -43.63
N ASN A 313 34.71 -29.27 -44.91
CA ASN A 313 33.81 -29.82 -45.95
C ASN A 313 33.51 -31.32 -45.70
N LEU A 314 33.32 -31.71 -44.45
CA LEU A 314 32.96 -33.04 -43.99
C LEU A 314 31.92 -32.84 -42.89
N ALA A 315 30.71 -32.48 -43.29
CA ALA A 315 29.57 -32.92 -42.50
C ALA A 315 29.65 -34.46 -42.48
N PRO A 316 29.69 -35.13 -41.31
CA PRO A 316 29.45 -36.56 -41.30
C PRO A 316 28.12 -36.79 -42.01
N SER A 317 28.12 -37.60 -43.05
CA SER A 317 26.92 -37.89 -43.80
C SER A 317 25.96 -38.62 -42.84
N TYR A 318 24.95 -37.89 -42.36
CA TYR A 318 23.68 -38.50 -42.01
C TYR A 318 22.91 -38.53 -43.32
N ASP A 319 23.20 -39.53 -44.17
CA ASP A 319 22.78 -39.65 -45.57
C ASP A 319 21.26 -39.82 -45.80
N THR A 320 20.42 -39.23 -44.95
CA THR A 320 18.97 -39.25 -45.14
C THR A 320 18.30 -37.92 -44.78
N TYR A 321 18.95 -36.98 -44.08
CA TYR A 321 18.34 -35.71 -43.70
C TYR A 321 19.28 -34.52 -43.96
N LYS A 322 19.03 -33.76 -45.03
CA LYS A 322 19.69 -32.46 -45.27
C LYS A 322 19.19 -31.42 -44.26
N LEU A 323 19.76 -31.40 -43.05
CA LEU A 323 19.47 -30.35 -42.06
C LEU A 323 20.13 -29.04 -42.47
N LYS A 324 19.38 -27.94 -42.41
CA LYS A 324 19.93 -26.59 -42.61
C LYS A 324 20.64 -26.13 -41.32
N PRO A 325 21.65 -25.25 -41.40
CA PRO A 325 22.23 -24.62 -40.22
C PRO A 325 21.16 -24.00 -39.32
N ALA A 326 21.33 -24.09 -38.00
CA ALA A 326 20.38 -23.60 -37.00
C ALA A 326 18.99 -24.27 -37.02
N THR A 327 18.84 -25.44 -37.67
CA THR A 327 17.61 -26.23 -37.55
C THR A 327 17.54 -26.85 -36.16
N SER A 328 16.36 -26.81 -35.53
CA SER A 328 16.12 -27.48 -34.25
C SER A 328 16.25 -29.00 -34.40
N LEU A 329 17.12 -29.63 -33.62
CA LEU A 329 17.35 -31.07 -33.71
C LEU A 329 16.11 -31.87 -33.34
N VAL A 330 15.33 -31.40 -32.35
CA VAL A 330 14.02 -31.98 -32.03
C VAL A 330 13.03 -31.87 -33.19
N SER A 331 13.06 -30.79 -33.97
CA SER A 331 12.21 -30.67 -35.16
C SER A 331 12.62 -31.60 -36.31
N ALA A 332 13.89 -31.96 -36.39
CA ALA A 332 14.42 -32.82 -37.44
C ALA A 332 14.26 -34.31 -37.14
N PHE A 333 14.37 -34.70 -35.87
CA PHE A 333 14.44 -36.12 -35.47
C PHE A 333 13.23 -36.61 -34.67
N MET A 334 12.45 -35.72 -34.05
CA MET A 334 11.34 -36.07 -33.15
C MET A 334 10.05 -35.35 -33.56
N GLN A 335 9.56 -35.67 -34.77
CA GLN A 335 8.49 -34.92 -35.43
C GLN A 335 7.16 -34.90 -34.65
N ASP A 336 6.83 -36.00 -33.96
CA ASP A 336 5.59 -36.15 -33.16
C ASP A 336 5.55 -35.20 -31.95
N TYR A 337 6.67 -35.08 -31.22
CA TYR A 337 6.75 -34.22 -30.04
C TYR A 337 7.10 -32.76 -30.39
N SER A 338 7.77 -32.55 -31.53
CA SER A 338 8.18 -31.22 -32.01
C SER A 338 6.98 -30.31 -32.25
N ALA A 339 5.97 -30.76 -32.99
CA ALA A 339 4.82 -29.92 -33.32
C ALA A 339 4.08 -29.45 -32.05
N VAL A 340 3.85 -30.37 -31.11
CA VAL A 340 3.17 -30.07 -29.83
C VAL A 340 4.02 -29.14 -28.96
N PHE A 341 5.34 -29.33 -28.92
CA PHE A 341 6.27 -28.45 -28.21
C PHE A 341 6.20 -27.01 -28.76
N TRP A 342 6.30 -26.82 -30.07
CA TRP A 342 6.28 -25.47 -30.66
C TRP A 342 4.93 -24.78 -30.50
N ILE A 343 3.82 -25.51 -30.68
CA ILE A 343 2.47 -24.97 -30.48
C ILE A 343 2.28 -24.56 -29.01
N SER A 344 2.64 -25.42 -28.06
CA SER A 344 2.46 -25.13 -26.64
C SER A 344 3.38 -23.99 -26.15
N ASN A 345 4.65 -23.95 -26.59
CA ASN A 345 5.59 -22.89 -26.24
C ASN A 345 5.16 -21.52 -26.79
N THR A 346 4.66 -21.47 -28.03
CA THR A 346 4.15 -20.23 -28.64
C THR A 346 2.88 -19.73 -27.97
N ILE A 347 1.95 -20.63 -27.61
CA ILE A 347 0.75 -20.30 -26.83
C ILE A 347 1.14 -19.72 -25.47
N ALA A 348 2.08 -20.35 -24.77
CA ALA A 348 2.56 -19.87 -23.46
C ALA A 348 3.17 -18.46 -23.57
N PHE A 349 4.00 -18.22 -24.58
CA PHE A 349 4.63 -16.92 -24.83
C PHE A 349 3.60 -15.84 -25.15
N MET A 350 2.69 -16.09 -26.10
CA MET A 350 1.67 -15.14 -26.52
C MET A 350 0.67 -14.82 -25.41
N ALA A 351 0.27 -15.82 -24.62
CA ALA A 351 -0.62 -15.61 -23.49
C ALA A 351 0.07 -14.84 -22.35
N ALA A 352 1.37 -15.05 -22.10
CA ALA A 352 2.14 -14.30 -21.11
C ALA A 352 2.31 -12.82 -21.52
N LEU A 353 2.62 -12.55 -22.78
CA LEU A 353 2.67 -11.18 -23.32
C LEU A 353 1.30 -10.50 -23.29
N SER A 354 0.22 -11.23 -23.56
CA SER A 354 -1.14 -10.70 -23.46
C SER A 354 -1.49 -10.28 -22.03
N VAL A 355 -1.05 -11.04 -21.02
CA VAL A 355 -1.21 -10.68 -19.59
C VAL A 355 -0.38 -9.44 -19.24
N ILE A 356 0.86 -9.33 -19.71
CA ILE A 356 1.73 -8.16 -19.50
C ILE A 356 1.12 -6.92 -20.16
N PHE A 357 0.66 -7.04 -21.40
CA PHE A 357 0.05 -5.94 -22.15
C PHE A 357 -1.21 -5.42 -21.44
N LEU A 358 -2.14 -6.32 -21.10
CA LEU A 358 -3.36 -5.95 -20.35
C LEU A 358 -3.06 -5.28 -19.00
N TYR A 359 -1.94 -5.63 -18.38
CA TYR A 359 -1.48 -5.03 -17.13
C TYR A 359 -0.90 -3.64 -17.33
N VAL A 360 0.00 -3.47 -18.31
CA VAL A 360 0.70 -2.21 -18.60
C VAL A 360 -0.24 -1.16 -19.19
N SER A 361 -1.26 -1.56 -19.96
CA SER A 361 -2.24 -0.64 -20.55
C SER A 361 -3.06 0.17 -19.55
N GLY A 362 -2.96 -0.10 -18.24
CA GLY A 362 -3.65 0.68 -17.20
C GLY A 362 -5.18 0.64 -17.28
N ALA A 363 -5.73 -0.27 -18.11
CA ALA A 363 -7.16 -0.45 -18.29
C ALA A 363 -7.78 -0.70 -16.92
N ARG A 364 -8.80 0.10 -16.55
CA ARG A 364 -9.37 0.12 -15.20
C ARG A 364 -9.78 -1.30 -14.76
N LEU A 365 -8.92 -1.96 -13.99
CA LEU A 365 -9.05 -3.31 -13.40
C LEU A 365 -10.24 -3.45 -12.42
N HIS A 366 -11.11 -2.45 -12.34
CA HIS A 366 -12.31 -2.46 -11.53
C HIS A 366 -13.41 -3.37 -12.12
N GLN A 367 -13.33 -3.71 -13.41
CA GLN A 367 -14.25 -4.67 -14.01
C GLN A 367 -13.85 -6.09 -13.64
N ARG A 368 -14.76 -6.79 -12.96
CA ARG A 368 -14.58 -8.19 -12.53
C ARG A 368 -14.27 -9.14 -13.69
N PHE A 369 -14.71 -8.77 -14.90
CA PHE A 369 -14.41 -9.48 -16.13
C PHE A 369 -12.91 -9.47 -16.47
N LEU A 370 -12.24 -8.33 -16.37
CA LEU A 370 -10.82 -8.21 -16.74
C LEU A 370 -9.91 -8.95 -15.73
N VAL A 371 -10.27 -8.92 -14.44
CA VAL A 371 -9.60 -9.72 -13.41
C VAL A 371 -9.83 -11.23 -13.61
N TRP A 372 -10.98 -11.64 -14.14
CA TRP A 372 -11.26 -13.03 -14.49
C TRP A 372 -10.47 -13.45 -15.74
N LEU A 373 -10.41 -12.60 -16.77
CA LEU A 373 -9.64 -12.80 -17.98
C LEU A 373 -8.14 -12.95 -17.69
N ILE A 374 -7.57 -12.12 -16.82
CA ILE A 374 -6.16 -12.23 -16.40
C ILE A 374 -5.89 -13.57 -15.71
N ARG A 375 -6.80 -14.03 -14.83
CA ARG A 375 -6.64 -15.35 -14.19
C ARG A 375 -6.74 -16.48 -15.20
N LEU A 376 -7.68 -16.40 -16.13
CA LEU A 376 -7.83 -17.38 -17.21
C LEU A 376 -6.57 -17.43 -18.09
N GLY A 377 -6.05 -16.26 -18.47
CA GLY A 377 -4.80 -16.13 -19.22
C GLY A 377 -3.63 -16.81 -18.50
N MET A 378 -3.49 -16.60 -17.20
CA MET A 378 -2.46 -17.25 -16.39
C MET A 378 -2.60 -18.78 -16.29
N TRP A 379 -3.83 -19.30 -16.32
CA TRP A 379 -4.07 -20.74 -16.35
C TRP A 379 -3.67 -21.34 -17.69
N ILE A 380 -4.02 -20.67 -18.79
CA ILE A 380 -3.62 -21.06 -20.14
C ILE A 380 -2.10 -21.05 -20.26
N THR A 381 -1.42 -20.01 -19.78
CA THR A 381 0.06 -19.95 -19.82
C THR A 381 0.71 -21.09 -19.05
N LEU A 382 0.19 -21.40 -17.85
CA LEU A 382 0.82 -22.42 -17.00
C LEU A 382 0.63 -23.81 -17.60
N SER A 383 -0.57 -24.12 -18.12
CA SER A 383 -0.83 -25.40 -18.77
C SER A 383 -0.07 -25.60 -20.07
N ALA A 384 0.02 -24.56 -20.89
CA ALA A 384 0.81 -24.60 -22.12
C ALA A 384 2.30 -24.79 -21.81
N MET A 385 2.83 -24.11 -20.78
CA MET A 385 4.23 -24.27 -20.36
C MET A 385 4.53 -25.67 -19.81
N THR A 386 3.61 -26.24 -19.01
CA THR A 386 3.75 -27.62 -18.51
C THR A 386 3.71 -28.62 -19.66
N SER A 387 2.84 -28.42 -20.66
CA SER A 387 2.81 -29.26 -21.86
C SER A 387 4.12 -29.18 -22.65
N ALA A 388 4.67 -27.96 -22.85
CA ALA A 388 5.94 -27.77 -23.52
C ALA A 388 7.10 -28.46 -22.78
N TYR A 389 7.11 -28.37 -21.45
CA TYR A 389 8.09 -29.05 -20.61
C TYR A 389 8.03 -30.58 -20.75
N VAL A 390 6.83 -31.16 -20.72
CA VAL A 390 6.66 -32.62 -20.90
C VAL A 390 7.17 -33.05 -22.27
N CYS A 391 6.78 -32.36 -23.34
CA CYS A 391 7.27 -32.66 -24.69
C CYS A 391 8.79 -32.52 -24.80
N ALA A 392 9.38 -31.52 -24.15
CA ALA A 392 10.83 -31.35 -24.13
C ALA A 392 11.55 -32.51 -23.44
N VAL A 393 11.05 -32.99 -22.30
CA VAL A 393 11.66 -34.12 -21.57
C VAL A 393 11.51 -35.43 -22.34
N LEU A 394 10.35 -35.65 -22.98
CA LEU A 394 10.12 -36.82 -23.84
C LEU A 394 11.00 -36.79 -25.09
N ALA A 395 11.23 -35.61 -25.68
CA ALA A 395 12.10 -35.47 -26.85
C ALA A 395 13.59 -35.66 -26.54
N ILE A 396 14.02 -35.42 -25.28
CA ILE A 396 15.41 -35.65 -24.83
C ILE A 396 15.65 -37.12 -24.45
N ASN A 397 14.61 -37.84 -24.03
CA ASN A 397 14.72 -39.25 -23.61
C ASN A 397 13.78 -40.16 -24.42
N PRO A 398 14.02 -40.32 -25.74
CA PRO A 398 13.32 -41.30 -26.54
C PRO A 398 13.84 -42.71 -26.20
N ASP A 399 12.97 -43.54 -25.64
CA ASP A 399 13.02 -45.01 -25.75
C ASP A 399 13.93 -45.89 -24.85
N GLU A 400 14.32 -45.49 -23.65
CA GLU A 400 14.79 -46.50 -22.67
C GLU A 400 13.89 -46.58 -21.42
N ASP A 401 13.13 -47.68 -21.35
CA ASP A 401 12.46 -48.22 -20.17
C ASP A 401 11.17 -47.53 -19.66
N ILE A 402 10.16 -47.42 -20.53
CA ILE A 402 8.80 -46.92 -20.20
C ILE A 402 8.14 -47.70 -19.03
N HIS A 403 8.56 -48.94 -18.75
CA HIS A 403 7.94 -49.82 -17.74
C HIS A 403 8.81 -50.15 -16.52
N LYS A 404 10.02 -49.61 -16.37
CA LYS A 404 10.83 -49.86 -15.15
C LYS A 404 10.50 -48.84 -14.04
N PRO A 405 10.28 -49.29 -12.79
CA PRO A 405 10.15 -48.38 -11.66
C PRO A 405 11.47 -47.62 -11.47
N GLY A 406 11.44 -46.30 -11.69
CA GLY A 406 12.63 -45.43 -11.64
C GLY A 406 12.93 -44.66 -12.93
N SER A 407 12.20 -44.92 -14.02
CA SER A 407 12.35 -44.16 -15.26
C SER A 407 11.90 -42.70 -15.11
N THR A 408 12.48 -41.81 -15.91
CA THR A 408 12.11 -40.40 -16.01
C THR A 408 10.61 -40.21 -16.30
N PHE A 409 10.01 -41.15 -17.01
CA PHE A 409 8.58 -41.21 -17.31
C PHE A 409 7.72 -41.40 -16.05
N PHE A 410 8.11 -42.29 -15.13
CA PHE A 410 7.37 -42.52 -13.89
C PHE A 410 7.39 -41.28 -12.98
N ALA A 411 8.54 -40.60 -12.90
CA ALA A 411 8.67 -39.35 -12.15
C ALA A 411 7.82 -38.22 -12.78
N LEU A 412 7.81 -38.10 -14.11
CA LEU A 412 6.94 -37.16 -14.82
C LEU A 412 5.46 -37.44 -14.59
N ALA A 413 5.04 -38.72 -14.64
CA ALA A 413 3.65 -39.11 -14.43
C ALA A 413 3.15 -38.75 -13.03
N ILE A 414 3.95 -39.01 -11.98
CA ILE A 414 3.62 -38.60 -10.60
C ILE A 414 3.52 -37.07 -10.50
N GLY A 415 4.47 -36.35 -11.09
CA GLY A 415 4.46 -34.89 -11.12
C GLY A 415 3.21 -34.32 -11.80
N LEU A 416 2.79 -34.89 -12.93
CA LEU A 416 1.60 -34.48 -13.67
C LEU A 416 0.31 -34.79 -12.93
N VAL A 417 0.20 -35.94 -12.27
CA VAL A 417 -0.96 -36.29 -11.43
C VAL A 417 -1.07 -35.34 -10.24
N ALA A 418 0.04 -35.04 -9.57
CA ALA A 418 0.07 -34.09 -8.47
C ALA A 418 -0.32 -32.67 -8.93
N TRP A 419 0.19 -32.23 -10.08
CA TRP A 419 -0.12 -30.94 -10.67
C TRP A 419 -1.58 -30.83 -11.13
N ALA A 420 -2.11 -31.88 -11.77
CA ALA A 420 -3.53 -31.97 -12.14
C ALA A 420 -4.44 -31.95 -10.90
N GLY A 421 -4.04 -32.61 -9.80
CA GLY A 421 -4.73 -32.55 -8.52
C GLY A 421 -4.77 -31.14 -7.91
N LEU A 422 -3.66 -30.40 -7.96
CA LEU A 422 -3.60 -29.01 -7.49
C LEU A 422 -4.49 -28.08 -8.33
N ILE A 423 -4.53 -28.28 -9.65
CA ILE A 423 -5.40 -27.54 -10.57
C ILE A 423 -6.86 -27.84 -10.29
N ALA A 424 -7.22 -29.11 -10.14
CA ALA A 424 -8.59 -29.52 -9.81
C ALA A 424 -9.03 -28.91 -8.47
N LEU A 425 -8.18 -28.95 -7.44
CA LEU A 425 -8.46 -28.35 -6.13
C LEU A 425 -8.69 -26.85 -6.22
N THR A 426 -7.83 -26.13 -6.94
CA THR A 426 -7.97 -24.67 -7.09
C THR A 426 -9.20 -24.30 -7.91
N PHE A 427 -9.54 -25.08 -8.94
CA PHE A 427 -10.77 -24.92 -9.70
C PHE A 427 -12.01 -25.11 -8.82
N VAL A 428 -12.06 -26.16 -8.00
CA VAL A 428 -13.16 -26.42 -7.06
C VAL A 428 -13.34 -25.25 -6.08
N VAL A 429 -12.25 -24.72 -5.51
CA VAL A 429 -12.31 -23.55 -4.61
C VAL A 429 -12.85 -22.31 -5.33
N LEU A 430 -12.47 -22.09 -6.58
CA LEU A 430 -12.94 -20.96 -7.37
C LEU A 430 -14.41 -21.09 -7.76
N VAL A 431 -14.86 -22.27 -8.18
CA VAL A 431 -16.26 -22.58 -8.48
C VAL A 431 -17.12 -22.41 -7.23
N PHE A 432 -16.67 -22.93 -6.08
CA PHE A 432 -17.36 -22.75 -4.80
C PHE A 432 -17.47 -21.27 -4.39
N LYS A 433 -16.39 -20.48 -4.54
CA LYS A 433 -16.42 -19.04 -4.30
C LYS A 433 -17.35 -18.29 -5.26
N SER A 434 -17.41 -18.72 -6.52
CA SER A 434 -18.32 -18.15 -7.52
C SER A 434 -19.78 -18.46 -7.19
N LEU A 435 -20.10 -19.73 -6.90
CA LEU A 435 -21.45 -20.16 -6.49
C LEU A 435 -21.90 -19.44 -5.22
N SER A 436 -21.06 -19.41 -4.19
CA SER A 436 -21.39 -18.72 -2.92
C SER A 436 -21.60 -17.22 -3.13
N TYR A 437 -20.87 -16.59 -4.05
CA TYR A 437 -21.10 -15.20 -4.44
C TYR A 437 -22.45 -15.01 -5.15
N ILE A 438 -22.78 -15.87 -6.11
CA ILE A 438 -24.04 -15.84 -6.88
C ILE A 438 -25.24 -16.05 -5.94
N VAL A 439 -25.18 -17.04 -5.05
CA VAL A 439 -26.21 -17.33 -4.06
C VAL A 439 -26.44 -16.12 -3.14
N ARG A 440 -25.36 -15.50 -2.63
CA ARG A 440 -25.47 -14.29 -1.79
C ARG A 440 -26.11 -13.12 -2.55
N LYS A 441 -25.77 -12.96 -3.84
CA LYS A 441 -26.35 -11.92 -4.70
C LYS A 441 -27.84 -12.19 -4.99
N PHE A 442 -28.19 -13.44 -5.23
CA PHE A 442 -29.57 -13.87 -5.45
C PHE A 442 -30.44 -13.66 -4.20
N PHE A 443 -29.96 -14.05 -3.02
CA PHE A 443 -30.63 -13.77 -1.74
C PHE A 443 -30.79 -12.27 -1.46
N THR A 444 -29.83 -11.43 -1.84
CA THR A 444 -29.97 -9.97 -1.70
C THR A 444 -31.01 -9.40 -2.67
N ILE A 445 -31.13 -9.94 -3.88
CA ILE A 445 -32.18 -9.55 -4.84
C ILE A 445 -33.56 -9.98 -4.32
N ILE A 446 -33.71 -11.22 -3.84
CA ILE A 446 -34.96 -11.70 -3.24
C ILE A 446 -35.35 -10.84 -2.03
N LYS A 447 -34.42 -10.56 -1.11
CA LYS A 447 -34.68 -9.69 0.05
C LYS A 447 -35.11 -8.27 -0.36
N ARG A 448 -34.64 -7.75 -1.51
CA ARG A 448 -35.09 -6.46 -2.05
C ARG A 448 -36.48 -6.56 -2.67
N ALA A 449 -36.80 -7.65 -3.37
CA ALA A 449 -38.11 -7.90 -3.96
C ALA A 449 -39.20 -8.08 -2.89
N THR A 450 -38.92 -8.83 -1.81
CA THR A 450 -39.85 -9.03 -0.70
C THR A 450 -40.09 -7.74 0.09
N ARG A 451 -39.05 -6.92 0.32
CA ARG A 451 -39.20 -5.58 0.91
C ARG A 451 -40.03 -4.64 0.04
N LYS A 452 -39.89 -4.68 -1.29
CA LYS A 452 -40.73 -3.89 -2.22
C LYS A 452 -42.19 -4.34 -2.19
N LYS A 453 -42.48 -5.64 -2.15
CA LYS A 453 -43.84 -6.17 -1.99
C LYS A 453 -44.47 -5.74 -0.65
N LYS A 454 -43.72 -5.82 0.45
CA LYS A 454 -44.20 -5.41 1.78
C LYS A 454 -44.47 -3.90 1.87
N LYS A 455 -43.65 -3.08 1.19
CA LYS A 455 -43.85 -1.62 1.11
C LYS A 455 -45.07 -1.23 0.26
N LYS A 456 -45.36 -1.96 -0.83
CA LYS A 456 -46.58 -1.77 -1.65
C LYS A 456 -47.87 -2.16 -0.90
N LYS A 457 -47.82 -3.17 -0.03
CA LYS A 457 -48.98 -3.60 0.76
C LYS A 457 -49.36 -2.54 1.82
N ASN A 458 -48.37 -1.99 2.53
CA ASN A 458 -48.62 -0.94 3.52
C ASN A 458 -49.12 0.38 2.92
N THR A 459 -48.75 0.73 1.68
CA THR A 459 -49.27 1.94 1.00
C THR A 459 -50.66 1.75 0.38
N GLY A 460 -51.14 0.51 0.23
CA GLY A 460 -52.50 0.23 -0.23
C GLY A 460 -53.52 0.36 0.91
N GLU A 461 -53.16 -0.05 2.12
CA GLU A 461 -54.01 0.02 3.31
C GLU A 461 -54.21 1.46 3.82
N GLU A 462 -53.29 2.39 3.54
CA GLU A 462 -53.45 3.83 3.87
C GLU A 462 -54.32 4.60 2.86
N GLY A 463 -54.59 4.04 1.67
CA GLY A 463 -55.42 4.65 0.62
C GLY A 463 -56.92 4.38 0.74
N GLU A 464 -57.33 3.30 1.42
CA GLU A 464 -58.74 2.92 1.62
C GLU A 464 -59.37 3.55 2.88
N ALA A 465 -58.57 4.13 3.79
CA ALA A 465 -59.08 4.73 5.02
C ALA A 465 -59.48 6.23 4.90
N ALA A 466 -59.32 6.84 3.72
CA ALA A 466 -59.52 8.28 3.51
C ALA A 466 -60.69 8.64 2.56
N SER A 467 -61.52 7.69 2.15
CA SER A 467 -62.70 7.95 1.31
C SER A 467 -63.96 7.37 1.93
N GLY A 468 -64.62 8.12 2.80
CA GLY A 468 -65.92 7.70 3.32
C GLY A 468 -66.47 8.55 4.44
N PHE A 469 -66.73 9.85 4.20
CA PHE A 469 -67.96 10.52 4.66
C PHE A 469 -68.04 11.94 4.08
N SER A 470 -68.85 12.12 3.05
CA SER A 470 -69.40 13.43 2.67
C SER A 470 -70.84 13.19 2.23
N THR A 471 -71.76 13.68 3.06
CA THR A 471 -73.22 13.63 2.93
C THR A 471 -73.68 14.33 1.64
N PRO A 472 -74.68 13.80 0.91
CA PRO A 472 -75.35 14.57 -0.12
C PRO A 472 -76.53 15.33 0.49
N ASP A 473 -76.57 16.62 0.20
CA ASP A 473 -77.67 17.54 0.51
C ASP A 473 -78.91 17.24 -0.35
N THR A 474 -80.05 17.38 0.34
CA THR A 474 -81.34 17.92 -0.09
C THR A 474 -82.10 17.32 -1.28
N ASP A 475 -83.23 16.72 -0.90
CA ASP A 475 -84.60 17.02 -1.34
C ASP A 475 -85.06 16.83 -2.79
N THR A 476 -86.30 16.31 -2.85
CA THR A 476 -87.38 16.48 -3.85
C THR A 476 -87.73 15.18 -4.59
N TYR A 477 -88.60 14.30 -4.06
CA TYR A 477 -90.08 14.30 -3.97
C TYR A 477 -90.80 13.54 -5.12
N ILE A 478 -91.66 12.58 -4.70
CA ILE A 478 -92.94 12.12 -5.31
C ILE A 478 -92.80 11.10 -6.48
N VAL A 479 -93.41 9.90 -6.50
CA VAL A 479 -94.51 9.20 -5.77
C VAL A 479 -94.03 7.82 -5.33
#